data_AF-A0A847N7Y3-F1
#
_entry.id   AF-A0A847N7Y3-F1
#
_cell.length_a   1.000
_cell.length_b   1.000
_cell.length_c   1.000
_cell.angle_alpha   90.00
_cell.angle_beta   90.00
_cell.angle_gamma   90.00
#
_symmetry.space_group_name_H-M   'P 1'
#
loop_
_entity.id
_entity.type
_entity.pdbx_description
1 polymer ?
#
loop_
_entity_poly.entity_id
_entity_poly.type
_entity_poly.pdbx_seq_one_letter_code
_entity_poly.pdbx_strand_id
1 'polypeptide(L)'
;MSFLKNLSEKVVNTAKVVGDKSQDMVEISKLKLHISQLEGDIKKLKFNMGELVYNAFAADTEFPAEEVARVGEEIKAKYAEIEETKVKIQEVQA
;
A
#
# COMPACT_ATOMS: atom_id res chain seq x y z
N MET A 1 29.53 15.22 39.84
CA MET A 1 28.43 14.27 39.55
C MET A 1 27.43 14.72 38.46
N SER A 2 27.49 15.95 37.93
CA SER A 2 26.51 16.44 36.93
C SER A 2 26.82 16.04 35.47
N PHE A 3 28.10 15.91 35.10
CA PHE A 3 28.52 15.60 33.72
C PHE A 3 28.20 14.16 33.28
N LEU A 4 28.35 13.17 34.16
CA LEU A 4 28.00 11.76 33.86
C LEU A 4 26.48 11.55 33.73
N LYS A 5 25.68 12.35 34.45
CA LYS A 5 24.21 12.27 34.41
C LYS A 5 23.66 12.82 33.08
N ASN A 6 24.18 13.96 32.63
CA ASN A 6 23.82 14.56 31.33
C ASN A 6 24.29 13.71 30.13
N LEU A 7 25.43 13.01 30.26
CA LEU A 7 25.91 12.10 29.22
C LEU A 7 25.07 10.81 29.17
N SER A 8 24.71 10.25 30.33
CA SER A 8 23.79 9.12 30.45
C SER A 8 22.42 9.43 29.85
N GLU A 9 21.82 10.58 30.17
CA GLU A 9 20.52 10.99 29.61
C GLU A 9 20.59 11.24 28.09
N LYS A 10 21.68 11.86 27.58
CA LYS A 10 21.87 12.04 26.13
C LYS A 10 22.09 10.72 25.38
N VAL A 11 22.83 9.76 25.94
CA VAL A 11 23.05 8.44 25.32
C VAL A 11 21.76 7.63 25.29
N VAL A 12 20.98 7.64 26.38
CA VAL A 12 19.67 6.98 26.44
C VAL A 12 18.68 7.60 25.46
N ASN A 13 18.60 8.93 25.38
CA ASN A 13 17.72 9.61 24.43
C ASN A 13 18.15 9.38 22.97
N THR A 14 19.45 9.31 22.67
CA THR A 14 19.94 9.04 21.30
C THR A 14 19.65 7.59 20.88
N ALA A 15 19.83 6.62 21.78
CA ALA A 15 19.50 5.22 21.50
C ALA A 15 18.00 5.02 21.27
N LYS A 16 17.16 5.72 22.03
CA LYS A 16 15.69 5.66 21.88
C LYS A 16 15.24 6.25 20.53
N VAL A 17 15.73 7.44 20.19
CA VAL A 17 15.42 8.12 18.91
C VAL A 17 15.92 7.35 17.69
N VAL A 18 17.07 6.66 17.77
CA VAL A 18 17.57 5.82 16.67
C VAL A 18 16.78 4.52 16.54
N GLY A 19 16.35 3.92 17.65
CA GLY A 19 15.47 2.75 17.66
C GLY A 19 14.11 3.05 17.02
N ASP A 20 13.47 4.15 17.46
CA ASP A 20 12.16 4.58 16.98
C ASP A 20 12.18 4.84 15.46
N LYS A 21 13.19 5.59 14.98
CA LYS A 21 13.35 5.89 13.55
C LYS A 21 13.63 4.65 12.68
N SER A 22 14.26 3.62 13.23
CA SER A 22 14.50 2.36 12.53
C SER A 22 13.23 1.52 12.40
N GLN A 23 12.36 1.57 13.41
CA GLN A 23 11.07 0.90 13.41
C GLN A 23 10.11 1.54 12.41
N ASP A 24 10.06 2.88 12.36
CA ASP A 24 9.26 3.65 11.40
C ASP A 24 9.64 3.31 9.95
N MET A 25 10.94 3.17 9.66
CA MET A 25 11.42 2.79 8.32
C MET A 25 10.94 1.39 7.91
N VAL A 26 10.93 0.43 8.84
CA VAL A 26 10.43 -0.93 8.56
C VAL A 26 8.93 -0.91 8.29
N GLU A 27 8.17 -0.14 9.08
CA GLU A 27 6.73 0.01 8.89
C GLU A 27 6.39 0.67 7.55
N ILE A 28 7.03 1.79 7.23
CA ILE A 28 6.89 2.45 5.91
C ILE A 28 7.23 1.48 4.76
N SER A 29 8.28 0.66 4.92
CA SER A 29 8.66 -0.31 3.89
C SER A 29 7.58 -1.37 3.68
N LYS A 30 6.96 -1.87 4.75
CA LYS A 30 5.82 -2.80 4.66
C LYS A 30 4.62 -2.17 3.95
N LEU A 31 4.28 -0.93 4.30
CA LEU A 31 3.17 -0.19 3.67
C LEU A 31 3.44 0.04 2.18
N LYS A 32 4.68 0.37 1.78
CA LYS A 32 5.05 0.50 0.37
C LYS A 32 4.98 -0.81 -0.41
N LEU A 33 5.40 -1.92 0.20
CA LEU A 33 5.25 -3.25 -0.40
C LEU A 33 3.78 -3.61 -0.59
N HIS A 34 2.92 -3.26 0.38
CA HIS A 34 1.48 -3.44 0.27
C HIS A 34 0.88 -2.66 -0.91
N ILE A 35 1.25 -1.38 -1.07
CA ILE A 35 0.86 -0.58 -2.25
C ILE A 35 1.29 -1.27 -3.54
N SER A 36 2.55 -1.72 -3.63
CA SER A 36 3.06 -2.40 -4.83
C SER A 36 2.28 -3.69 -5.15
N GLN A 37 1.86 -4.43 -4.12
CA GLN A 37 1.01 -5.61 -4.29
C GLN A 37 -0.36 -5.23 -4.85
N LEU A 38 -1.01 -4.21 -4.27
CA LEU A 38 -2.31 -3.71 -4.73
C LEU A 38 -2.25 -3.22 -6.19
N GLU A 39 -1.18 -2.51 -6.57
CA GLU A 39 -0.95 -2.08 -7.95
C GLU A 39 -0.80 -3.27 -8.91
N GLY A 40 -0.09 -4.32 -8.47
CA GLY A 40 0.04 -5.57 -9.21
C GLY A 40 -1.31 -6.28 -9.41
N ASP A 41 -2.14 -6.31 -8.36
CA ASP A 41 -3.49 -6.88 -8.43
C ASP A 41 -4.39 -6.08 -9.37
N ILE A 42 -4.37 -4.75 -9.30
CA ILE A 42 -5.12 -3.88 -10.21
C ILE A 42 -4.72 -4.15 -11.66
N LYS A 43 -3.43 -4.33 -11.94
CA LYS A 43 -2.96 -4.66 -13.29
C LYS A 43 -3.53 -5.99 -13.79
N LYS A 44 -3.55 -7.03 -12.93
CA LYS A 44 -4.16 -8.33 -13.26
C LYS A 44 -5.67 -8.20 -13.48
N LEU A 45 -6.38 -7.48 -12.62
CA LEU A 45 -7.83 -7.26 -12.76
C LEU A 45 -8.17 -6.54 -14.07
N LYS A 46 -7.41 -5.50 -14.44
CA LYS A 46 -7.60 -4.82 -15.73
C LYS A 46 -7.34 -5.73 -16.92
N PHE A 47 -6.33 -6.60 -16.82
CA PHE A 47 -6.05 -7.60 -17.85
C PHE A 47 -7.20 -8.60 -17.98
N ASN A 48 -7.64 -9.19 -16.87
CA ASN A 48 -8.77 -10.14 -16.84
C ASN A 48 -10.06 -9.49 -17.37
N MET A 49 -10.32 -8.23 -17.04
CA MET A 49 -11.45 -7.47 -17.58
C MET A 49 -11.37 -7.34 -19.10
N GLY A 50 -10.17 -7.09 -19.64
CA GLY A 50 -9.92 -7.08 -21.08
C GLY A 50 -10.17 -8.45 -21.72
N GLU A 51 -9.72 -9.53 -21.08
CA GLU A 51 -9.97 -10.90 -21.56
C GLU A 51 -11.47 -11.23 -21.57
N LEU A 52 -12.22 -10.84 -20.54
CA LEU A 52 -13.68 -11.02 -20.49
C LEU A 52 -14.36 -10.38 -21.69
N VAL A 53 -14.03 -9.12 -21.98
CA VAL A 53 -14.62 -8.37 -23.10
C VAL A 53 -14.17 -8.96 -24.44
N TYR A 54 -12.89 -9.31 -24.57
CA TYR A 54 -12.36 -9.90 -25.80
C TYR A 54 -12.99 -11.26 -26.10
N ASN A 55 -13.15 -12.11 -25.08
CA ASN A 55 -13.73 -13.43 -25.25
C ASN A 55 -15.20 -13.34 -25.67
N ALA A 56 -15.98 -12.42 -25.10
CA ALA A 56 -17.36 -12.19 -25.51
C ALA A 56 -17.44 -11.71 -26.97
N PHE A 57 -16.57 -10.78 -27.35
CA PHE A 57 -16.44 -10.34 -28.74
C PHE A 57 -16.07 -11.49 -29.69
N ALA A 58 -15.07 -12.29 -29.32
CA ALA A 58 -14.58 -13.40 -30.15
C ALA A 58 -15.62 -14.53 -30.29
N ALA A 59 -16.48 -14.72 -29.29
CA ALA A 59 -17.54 -15.70 -29.28
C ALA A 59 -18.88 -15.19 -29.89
N ASP A 60 -18.94 -13.93 -30.34
CA ASP A 60 -20.15 -13.26 -30.81
C ASP A 60 -21.31 -13.33 -29.77
N THR A 61 -20.95 -13.21 -28.48
CA THR A 61 -21.91 -13.18 -27.38
C THR A 61 -22.16 -11.76 -26.90
N GLU A 62 -23.20 -11.58 -26.09
CA GLU A 62 -23.47 -10.29 -25.45
C GLU A 62 -22.30 -9.85 -24.56
N PHE A 63 -22.15 -8.53 -24.44
CA PHE A 63 -21.15 -7.91 -23.58
C PHE A 63 -21.36 -8.32 -22.11
N PRO A 64 -20.33 -8.81 -21.39
CA PRO A 64 -20.45 -9.32 -20.02
C PRO A 64 -20.49 -8.15 -19.02
N ALA A 65 -21.59 -7.39 -19.04
CA ALA A 65 -21.73 -6.14 -18.30
C ALA A 65 -21.59 -6.32 -16.79
N GLU A 66 -22.18 -7.38 -16.24
CA GLU A 66 -22.18 -7.65 -14.81
C GLU A 66 -20.78 -8.01 -14.31
N GLU A 67 -20.06 -8.87 -15.03
CA GLU A 67 -18.71 -9.27 -14.68
C GLU A 67 -17.73 -8.10 -14.80
N VAL A 68 -17.84 -7.30 -15.86
CA VAL A 68 -17.02 -6.09 -16.04
C VAL A 68 -17.31 -5.09 -14.94
N ALA A 69 -18.57 -4.85 -14.58
CA ALA A 69 -18.93 -3.96 -13.48
C ALA A 69 -18.35 -4.45 -12.15
N ARG A 70 -18.47 -5.76 -11.86
CA ARG A 70 -17.91 -6.36 -10.64
C ARG A 70 -16.39 -6.17 -10.56
N VAL A 71 -15.65 -6.46 -11.63
CA VAL A 71 -14.19 -6.25 -11.68
C VAL A 71 -13.85 -4.76 -11.55
N GLY A 72 -14.66 -3.88 -12.15
CA GLY A 72 -14.52 -2.43 -12.02
C GLY A 72 -14.64 -1.94 -10.57
N GLU A 73 -15.62 -2.44 -9.82
CA GLU A 73 -15.78 -2.12 -8.40
C GLU A 73 -14.63 -2.65 -7.55
N GLU A 74 -14.11 -3.85 -7.84
CA GLU A 74 -12.93 -4.38 -7.14
C GLU A 74 -11.68 -3.51 -7.39
N ILE A 75 -11.48 -3.03 -8.62
CA ILE A 75 -10.39 -2.11 -8.95
C ILE A 75 -10.54 -0.80 -8.17
N LYS A 76 -11.76 -0.24 -8.09
CA LYS A 76 -12.02 0.99 -7.32
C LYS A 76 -11.70 0.82 -5.84
N ALA A 77 -12.13 -0.30 -5.25
CA ALA A 77 -11.83 -0.60 -3.85
C ALA A 77 -10.32 -0.67 -3.57
N LYS A 78 -9.55 -1.32 -4.45
CA LYS A 78 -8.08 -1.38 -4.31
C LYS A 78 -7.43 -0.01 -4.46
N TYR A 79 -7.94 0.87 -5.33
CA TYR A 79 -7.45 2.25 -5.41
C TYR A 79 -7.74 3.04 -4.13
N ALA A 80 -8.92 2.89 -3.53
CA ALA A 80 -9.22 3.51 -2.24
C ALA A 80 -8.26 3.02 -1.14
N GLU A 81 -7.99 1.72 -1.09
CA GLU A 81 -7.03 1.12 -0.15
C GLU A 81 -5.59 1.64 -0.35
N ILE A 82 -5.17 1.88 -1.59
CA ILE A 82 -3.87 2.53 -1.89
C ILE A 82 -3.83 3.94 -1.29
N GLU A 83 -4.87 4.75 -1.47
CA GLU A 83 -4.91 6.11 -0.94
C GLU A 83 -4.91 6.12 0.60
N GLU A 84 -5.68 5.24 1.24
CA GLU A 84 -5.63 5.06 2.70
C GLU A 84 -4.23 4.64 3.18
N THR A 85 -3.57 3.75 2.45
CA THR A 85 -2.21 3.30 2.78
C THR A 85 -1.18 4.42 2.63
N LYS A 86 -1.35 5.30 1.63
CA LYS A 86 -0.51 6.50 1.46
C LYS A 86 -0.70 7.49 2.62
N VAL A 87 -1.92 7.68 3.10
CA VAL A 87 -2.21 8.51 4.28
C VAL A 87 -1.48 7.95 5.51
N LYS A 88 -1.56 6.63 5.75
CA LYS A 88 -0.83 5.98 6.85
C LYS A 88 0.69 6.18 6.77
N ILE A 89 1.27 6.14 5.57
CA ILE A 89 2.70 6.44 5.40
C ILE A 89 3.02 7.89 5.82
N GLN A 90 2.17 8.85 5.48
CA GLN A 90 2.37 10.25 5.87
C GLN A 90 2.27 10.42 7.39
N GLU A 91 1.36 9.72 8.05
CA GLU A 91 1.23 9.73 9.52
C GLU A 91 2.46 9.16 10.23
N VAL A 92 3.06 8.08 9.71
CA VAL A 92 4.30 7.50 10.26
C VAL A 92 5.54 8.37 9.96
N GLN A 93 5.47 9.21 8.93
CA GLN A 93 6.55 10.14 8.57
C GLN A 93 6.52 11.47 9.32
N ALA A 94 5.39 11.81 9.94
CA ALA A 94 5.15 13.07 10.64
C ALA A 94 5.75 13.06 12.06
#